data_AF-A0A4U6XCE5-F1
#
_entry.id   AF-A0A4U6XCE5-F1
#
_cell.length_a   1.000
_cell.length_b   1.000
_cell.length_c   1.000
_cell.angle_alpha   90.00
_cell.angle_beta   90.00
_cell.angle_gamma   90.00
#
_symmetry.space_group_name_H-M   'P 1'
#
loop_
_entity.id
_entity.type
_entity.pdbx_description
1 polymer ?
#
loop_
_entity_poly.entity_id
_entity_poly.type
_entity_poly.pdbx_seq_one_letter_code
_entity_poly.pdbx_strand_id
1 'polypeptide(L)'
;MHFQTALAFASLVAAVSAYTCTEGVSWTPDEFAEYLTLNDTTDWEPMERVKHCEVEAADVEAANISAVERRGGNNQFNAYSGLNCDGYNFMFDVKNFGCGGCFSVGTAIRSGWLWRQTTGNPYPTVDFFNAPNCQGSKIHHQGISSGQYSSCNNVPGVAYSVAVYQGC
;
A
#
# COMPACT_ATOMS: atom_id res chain seq x y z
N MET A 1 6.35 -59.09 19.76
CA MET A 1 6.42 -57.64 20.06
C MET A 1 6.45 -56.90 18.73
N HIS A 2 5.34 -56.26 18.34
CA HIS A 2 5.23 -55.49 17.11
C HIS A 2 5.57 -54.02 17.40
N PHE A 3 6.53 -53.46 16.69
CA PHE A 3 6.81 -52.03 16.69
C PHE A 3 6.00 -51.39 15.56
N GLN A 4 5.01 -50.57 15.91
CA GLN A 4 4.36 -49.65 14.98
C GLN A 4 5.17 -48.36 14.92
N THR A 5 5.88 -48.14 13.83
CA THR A 5 6.52 -46.86 13.52
C THR A 5 5.46 -45.93 12.95
N ALA A 6 5.05 -44.92 13.73
CA ALA A 6 4.20 -43.84 13.25
C ALA A 6 5.02 -42.92 12.34
N LEU A 7 4.71 -42.91 11.04
CA LEU A 7 5.19 -41.91 10.09
C LEU A 7 4.45 -40.59 10.35
N ALA A 8 5.12 -39.64 10.98
CA ALA A 8 4.66 -38.27 11.07
C ALA A 8 4.84 -37.59 9.70
N PHE A 9 3.76 -37.46 8.95
CA PHE A 9 3.71 -36.58 7.78
C PHE A 9 3.68 -35.14 8.29
N ALA A 10 4.83 -34.48 8.33
CA ALA A 10 4.90 -33.03 8.47
C ALA A 10 4.46 -32.42 7.13
N SER A 11 3.19 -32.04 7.02
CA SER A 11 2.71 -31.21 5.91
C SER A 11 3.38 -29.85 6.01
N LEU A 12 4.40 -29.61 5.19
CA LEU A 12 4.96 -28.29 4.94
C LEU A 12 3.87 -27.49 4.20
N VAL A 13 3.04 -26.76 4.93
CA VAL A 13 2.20 -25.73 4.29
C VAL A 13 3.17 -24.63 3.90
N ALA A 14 3.50 -24.54 2.61
CA ALA A 14 4.19 -23.37 2.10
C ALA A 14 3.31 -22.17 2.42
N ALA A 15 3.82 -21.24 3.24
CA ALA A 15 3.17 -19.96 3.42
C ALA A 15 3.23 -19.25 2.06
N VAL A 16 2.14 -19.32 1.30
CA VAL A 16 1.97 -18.47 0.12
C VAL A 16 1.85 -17.06 0.67
N SER A 17 2.81 -16.21 0.33
CA SER A 17 2.77 -14.81 0.73
C SER A 17 1.67 -14.14 -0.10
N ALA A 18 0.66 -13.55 0.57
CA ALA A 18 -0.46 -12.82 -0.06
C ALA A 18 -0.01 -11.62 -0.91
N TYR A 19 1.28 -11.29 -0.86
CA TYR A 19 1.91 -10.25 -1.64
C TYR A 19 3.38 -10.62 -1.91
N THR A 20 3.93 -10.07 -2.99
CA THR A 20 5.38 -10.07 -3.24
C THR A 20 5.87 -8.64 -3.23
N CYS A 21 7.07 -8.38 -2.72
CA CYS A 21 7.67 -7.05 -2.79
C CYS A 21 9.08 -7.12 -3.37
N THR A 22 9.45 -6.11 -4.14
CA THR A 22 10.85 -5.84 -4.48
C THR A 22 11.57 -5.22 -3.28
N GLU A 23 12.89 -5.37 -3.27
CA GLU A 23 13.73 -4.45 -2.49
C GLU A 23 13.69 -3.07 -3.19
N GLY A 24 13.59 -2.01 -2.41
CA GLY A 24 13.55 -0.65 -2.93
C GLY A 24 13.93 0.35 -1.84
N VAL A 25 14.35 1.53 -2.26
CA VAL A 25 14.76 2.62 -1.35
C VAL A 25 13.66 3.64 -1.21
N SER A 26 13.66 4.40 -0.12
CA SER A 26 12.82 5.58 0.01
C SER A 26 13.21 6.63 -1.05
N TRP A 27 12.27 7.46 -1.51
CA TRP A 27 12.62 8.65 -2.31
C TRP A 27 13.56 9.56 -1.54
N THR A 28 14.52 10.15 -2.24
CA THR A 28 15.29 11.28 -1.74
C THR A 28 14.40 12.52 -1.59
N PRO A 29 14.80 13.52 -0.78
CA PRO A 29 14.04 14.77 -0.66
C PRO A 29 13.79 15.48 -1.99
N ASP A 30 14.78 15.47 -2.90
CA ASP A 30 14.67 16.10 -4.22
C ASP A 30 13.70 15.34 -5.14
N GLU A 31 13.77 14.00 -5.15
CA GLU A 31 12.83 13.16 -5.89
C GLU A 31 11.41 13.30 -5.35
N PHE A 32 11.25 13.39 -4.03
CA PHE A 32 9.94 13.62 -3.46
C PHE A 32 9.40 15.01 -3.80
N ALA A 33 10.24 16.04 -3.76
CA ALA A 33 9.86 17.39 -4.18
C ALA A 33 9.42 17.41 -5.65
N GLU A 34 10.14 16.70 -6.53
CA GLU A 34 9.75 16.52 -7.92
C GLU A 34 8.42 15.76 -8.04
N TYR A 35 8.29 14.63 -7.35
CA TYR A 35 7.09 13.79 -7.35
C TYR A 35 5.81 14.58 -7.04
N LEU A 36 5.88 15.51 -6.08
CA LEU A 36 4.74 16.35 -5.70
C LEU A 36 4.26 17.27 -6.84
N THR A 37 5.09 17.52 -7.85
CA THR A 37 4.75 18.33 -9.03
C THR A 37 4.19 17.51 -10.18
N LEU A 38 4.37 16.18 -10.15
CA LEU A 38 3.94 15.27 -11.20
C LEU A 38 2.46 14.91 -11.06
N ASN A 39 1.73 14.96 -12.18
CA ASN A 39 0.40 14.35 -12.33
C ASN A 39 0.46 12.99 -13.03
N ASP A 40 1.59 12.66 -13.65
CA ASP A 40 1.83 11.41 -14.36
C ASP A 40 3.28 10.96 -14.12
N THR A 41 3.48 9.66 -14.03
CA THR A 41 4.73 9.02 -13.61
C THR A 41 5.18 7.92 -14.58
N THR A 42 4.56 7.78 -15.76
CA THR A 42 4.88 6.72 -16.73
C THR A 42 6.37 6.58 -17.03
N ASP A 43 7.09 7.70 -17.18
CA ASP A 43 8.52 7.71 -17.52
C ASP A 43 9.39 8.27 -16.38
N TRP A 44 8.85 8.35 -15.16
CA TRP A 44 9.57 8.92 -14.02
C TRP A 44 10.43 7.84 -13.34
N GLU A 45 11.71 7.79 -13.72
CA GLU A 45 12.70 6.80 -13.28
C GLU A 45 12.74 6.56 -11.76
N PRO A 46 12.63 7.56 -10.87
CA PRO A 46 12.64 7.32 -9.43
C PRO A 46 11.49 6.43 -8.93
N MET A 47 10.42 6.24 -9.71
CA MET A 47 9.38 5.27 -9.37
C MET A 47 9.90 3.83 -9.42
N GLU A 48 10.86 3.49 -10.28
CA GLU A 48 11.40 2.12 -10.37
C GLU A 48 12.28 1.74 -9.16
N ARG A 49 12.80 2.74 -8.45
CA ARG A 49 13.71 2.55 -7.32
C ARG A 49 13.02 2.44 -5.97
N VAL A 50 11.78 2.92 -5.86
CA VAL A 50 11.00 2.73 -4.64
C VAL A 50 10.57 1.28 -4.48
N LYS A 51 10.21 0.91 -3.27
CA LYS A 51 9.67 -0.42 -3.00
C LYS A 51 8.35 -0.61 -3.74
N HIS A 52 8.25 -1.67 -4.53
CA HIS A 52 7.01 -2.13 -5.13
C HIS A 52 6.53 -3.37 -4.42
N CYS A 53 5.23 -3.44 -4.18
CA CYS A 53 4.58 -4.64 -3.70
C CYS A 53 3.41 -4.98 -4.62
N GLU A 54 3.37 -6.20 -5.14
CA GLU A 54 2.23 -6.74 -5.85
C GLU A 54 1.40 -7.58 -4.88
N VAL A 55 0.12 -7.24 -4.75
CA VAL A 55 -0.85 -7.93 -3.89
C VAL A 55 -1.69 -8.85 -4.78
N GLU A 56 -1.64 -10.15 -4.48
CA GLU A 56 -2.22 -11.19 -5.31
C GLU A 56 -3.75 -11.20 -5.21
N ALA A 57 -4.42 -11.34 -6.36
CA ALA A 57 -5.88 -11.25 -6.46
C ALA A 57 -6.63 -12.34 -5.64
N ALA A 58 -6.01 -13.51 -5.45
CA ALA A 58 -6.57 -14.61 -4.67
C ALA A 58 -6.50 -14.37 -3.16
N ASP A 59 -5.59 -13.50 -2.70
CA ASP A 59 -5.29 -13.25 -1.28
C ASP A 59 -5.56 -11.78 -0.88
N VAL A 60 -6.40 -11.10 -1.67
CA VAL A 60 -7.03 -9.82 -1.29
C VAL A 60 -7.87 -9.96 0.00
N GLU A 61 -8.11 -11.19 0.48
CA GLU A 61 -8.53 -11.43 1.85
C GLU A 61 -7.39 -11.08 2.84
N ALA A 62 -7.36 -9.80 3.23
CA ALA A 62 -6.60 -9.26 4.33
C ALA A 62 -5.08 -9.49 4.31
N ALA A 63 -4.38 -8.97 3.30
CA ALA A 63 -2.94 -8.81 3.35
C ALA A 63 -2.52 -7.66 4.29
N ASN A 64 -1.66 -7.95 5.27
CA ASN A 64 -1.03 -6.94 6.14
C ASN A 64 0.42 -6.73 5.70
N ILE A 65 0.71 -5.53 5.19
CA ILE A 65 1.99 -5.21 4.56
C ILE A 65 2.72 -4.17 5.41
N SER A 66 3.83 -4.57 6.02
CA SER A 66 4.72 -3.70 6.79
C SER A 66 6.05 -3.61 6.06
N ALA A 67 6.28 -2.53 5.30
CA ALA A 67 7.25 -2.60 4.21
C ALA A 67 8.16 -1.37 4.03
N VAL A 68 7.86 -0.19 4.58
CA VAL A 68 8.64 1.04 4.30
C VAL A 68 9.32 1.53 5.59
N GLU A 69 10.44 2.23 5.44
CA GLU A 69 11.13 2.88 6.57
C GLU A 69 10.19 3.80 7.34
N ARG A 70 9.92 3.46 8.59
CA ARG A 70 9.02 4.24 9.45
C ARG A 70 9.64 5.62 9.75
N ARG A 71 9.02 6.69 9.26
CA ARG A 71 9.42 8.08 9.57
C ARG A 71 8.67 8.72 10.74
N GLY A 72 7.86 7.95 11.45
CA GLY A 72 7.23 8.33 12.72
C GLY A 72 5.77 7.93 12.81
N GLY A 73 5.28 7.70 14.04
CA GLY A 73 3.91 7.27 14.29
C GLY A 73 3.57 5.86 13.80
N ASN A 74 2.34 5.41 14.04
CA ASN A 74 1.81 4.13 13.59
C ASN A 74 0.81 4.32 12.43
N ASN A 75 1.20 5.00 11.36
CA ASN A 75 0.24 5.37 10.32
C ASN A 75 -0.18 4.16 9.48
N GLN A 76 -1.43 4.20 9.01
CA GLN A 76 -2.05 3.08 8.32
C GLN A 76 -2.85 3.55 7.11
N PHE A 77 -2.77 2.77 6.05
CA PHE A 77 -3.62 2.86 4.87
C PHE A 77 -4.32 1.53 4.67
N ASN A 78 -5.61 1.55 4.36
CA ASN A 78 -6.37 0.37 3.95
C ASN A 78 -6.97 0.64 2.56
N ALA A 79 -6.80 -0.31 1.65
CA ALA A 79 -7.46 -0.31 0.35
C ALA A 79 -8.73 -1.16 0.39
N TYR A 80 -9.73 -0.74 -0.39
CA TYR A 80 -10.99 -1.44 -0.53
C TYR A 80 -11.42 -1.53 -1.99
N SER A 81 -11.99 -2.67 -2.37
CA SER A 81 -12.54 -2.92 -3.71
C SER A 81 -13.95 -2.33 -3.87
N GLY A 82 -14.57 -1.95 -2.76
CA GLY A 82 -15.88 -1.28 -2.67
C GLY A 82 -15.75 0.20 -2.35
N LEU A 83 -16.90 0.88 -2.28
CA LEU A 83 -16.98 2.30 -1.90
C LEU A 83 -17.11 2.45 -0.38
N ASN A 84 -16.84 3.65 0.11
CA ASN A 84 -17.05 4.12 1.49
C ASN A 84 -16.24 3.36 2.55
N CYS A 85 -15.13 2.72 2.16
CA CYS A 85 -14.25 1.97 3.05
C CYS A 85 -14.98 0.89 3.86
N ASP A 86 -15.94 0.22 3.22
CA ASP A 86 -16.69 -0.87 3.84
C ASP A 86 -15.80 -2.10 4.09
N GLY A 87 -15.78 -2.58 5.34
CA GLY A 87 -14.97 -3.70 5.79
C GLY A 87 -15.20 -5.00 5.03
N TYR A 88 -16.39 -5.21 4.44
CA TYR A 88 -16.65 -6.39 3.60
C TYR A 88 -15.86 -6.42 2.29
N ASN A 89 -15.32 -5.27 1.87
CA ASN A 89 -14.56 -5.12 0.62
C ASN A 89 -13.08 -4.80 0.90
N PHE A 90 -12.58 -5.13 2.09
CA PHE A 90 -11.18 -4.91 2.44
C PHE A 90 -10.25 -5.69 1.50
N MET A 91 -9.14 -5.06 1.11
CA MET A 91 -8.14 -5.64 0.23
C MET A 91 -6.81 -5.89 0.92
N PHE A 92 -6.20 -4.81 1.40
CA PHE A 92 -4.92 -4.88 2.08
C PHE A 92 -4.75 -3.66 2.98
N ASP A 93 -3.86 -3.78 3.95
CA ASP A 93 -3.38 -2.65 4.73
C ASP A 93 -1.87 -2.47 4.61
N VAL A 94 -1.45 -1.21 4.59
CA VAL A 94 -0.07 -0.80 4.68
C VAL A 94 0.13 -0.05 5.99
N LYS A 95 1.07 -0.52 6.81
CA LYS A 95 1.39 0.10 8.10
C LYS A 95 2.80 0.68 8.11
N ASN A 96 2.98 1.69 8.96
CA ASN A 96 4.27 2.29 9.30
C ASN A 96 5.04 2.83 8.09
N PHE A 97 4.34 3.33 7.06
CA PHE A 97 5.01 3.85 5.88
C PHE A 97 5.66 5.22 6.10
N GLY A 98 6.75 5.46 5.38
CA GLY A 98 7.51 6.70 5.39
C GLY A 98 7.67 7.26 3.99
N CYS A 99 8.87 7.21 3.42
CA CYS A 99 9.19 7.92 2.18
C CYS A 99 9.00 7.12 0.90
N GLY A 100 7.74 6.85 0.60
CA GLY A 100 7.35 6.22 -0.65
C GLY A 100 7.32 4.70 -0.56
N GLY A 101 6.28 4.14 -1.16
CA GLY A 101 6.10 2.72 -1.39
C GLY A 101 4.92 2.56 -2.32
N CYS A 102 5.11 1.77 -3.37
CA CYS A 102 4.08 1.50 -4.35
C CYS A 102 3.44 0.12 -4.10
N PHE A 103 2.12 0.07 -4.14
CA PHE A 103 1.35 -1.15 -3.93
C PHE A 103 0.39 -1.35 -5.08
N SER A 104 0.57 -2.44 -5.83
CA SER A 104 -0.20 -2.83 -7.00
C SER A 104 -1.16 -3.96 -6.65
N VAL A 105 -2.32 -3.98 -7.30
CA VAL A 105 -3.32 -5.04 -7.15
C VAL A 105 -3.81 -5.50 -8.51
N GLY A 106 -4.17 -6.79 -8.62
CA GLY A 106 -4.80 -7.33 -9.82
C GLY A 106 -6.26 -6.91 -10.01
N THR A 107 -6.90 -6.30 -8.99
CA THR A 107 -8.31 -5.87 -9.03
C THR A 107 -8.46 -4.41 -8.64
N ALA A 108 -9.55 -3.78 -9.07
CA ALA A 108 -9.81 -2.36 -8.90
C ALA A 108 -9.91 -1.91 -7.43
N ILE A 109 -9.09 -0.95 -7.02
CA ILE A 109 -9.27 -0.19 -5.77
C ILE A 109 -10.32 0.90 -6.03
N ARG A 110 -11.31 0.99 -5.13
CA ARG A 110 -12.44 1.94 -5.23
C ARG A 110 -12.56 2.89 -4.06
N SER A 111 -11.99 2.57 -2.90
CA SER A 111 -11.86 3.51 -1.80
C SER A 111 -10.64 3.23 -0.93
N GLY A 112 -10.23 4.22 -0.17
CA GLY A 112 -9.09 4.15 0.74
C GLY A 112 -9.41 4.76 2.09
N TRP A 113 -9.02 4.07 3.16
CA TRP A 113 -9.04 4.60 4.51
C TRP A 113 -7.62 4.91 4.98
N LEU A 114 -7.39 6.14 5.41
CA LEU A 114 -6.12 6.57 5.97
C LEU A 114 -6.29 6.86 7.46
N TRP A 115 -5.28 6.51 8.26
CA TRP A 115 -5.22 6.81 9.68
C TRP A 115 -3.84 7.29 10.10
N ARG A 116 -3.83 8.21 11.06
CA ARG A 116 -2.63 8.73 11.70
C ARG A 116 -2.71 8.65 13.21
N GLN A 117 -1.59 8.37 13.85
CA GLN A 117 -1.49 8.31 15.31
C GLN A 117 -1.55 9.70 15.97
N THR A 118 -0.93 10.70 15.33
CA THR A 118 -0.82 12.07 15.85
C THR A 118 -1.33 13.07 14.82
N THR A 119 -1.94 14.16 15.28
CA THR A 119 -2.32 15.28 14.41
C THR A 119 -1.11 16.20 14.19
N GLY A 120 -0.96 16.73 12.97
CA GLY A 120 0.17 17.59 12.59
C GLY A 120 0.74 17.25 11.21
N ASN A 121 1.75 18.03 10.80
CA ASN A 121 2.54 17.78 9.60
C ASN A 121 3.86 17.07 9.95
N PRO A 122 4.42 16.25 9.05
CA PRO A 122 3.80 15.74 7.82
C PRO A 122 2.74 14.67 8.12
N TYR A 123 1.61 14.71 7.42
CA TYR A 123 0.54 13.72 7.55
C TYR A 123 0.70 12.61 6.50
N PRO A 124 0.22 11.39 6.79
CA PRO A 124 0.21 10.32 5.82
C PRO A 124 -0.71 10.65 4.65
N THR A 125 -0.23 10.33 3.45
CA THR A 125 -0.85 10.69 2.19
C THR A 125 -0.77 9.51 1.24
N VAL A 126 -1.76 9.41 0.36
CA VAL A 126 -1.84 8.36 -0.67
C VAL A 126 -2.25 8.98 -1.99
N ASP A 127 -1.49 8.67 -3.03
CA ASP A 127 -1.89 8.92 -4.41
C ASP A 127 -2.31 7.61 -5.07
N PHE A 128 -3.41 7.67 -5.82
CA PHE A 128 -3.96 6.53 -6.55
C PHE A 128 -3.65 6.67 -8.03
N PHE A 129 -3.28 5.56 -8.65
CA PHE A 129 -2.86 5.50 -10.05
C PHE A 129 -3.78 4.61 -10.87
N ASN A 130 -4.00 5.01 -12.13
CA ASN A 130 -4.81 4.26 -13.09
C ASN A 130 -4.07 3.09 -13.76
N ALA A 131 -2.81 2.84 -13.40
CA ALA A 131 -2.05 1.69 -13.85
C ALA A 131 -1.37 0.98 -12.67
N PRO A 132 -0.90 -0.26 -12.84
CA PRO A 132 -0.05 -0.92 -11.87
C PRO A 132 1.28 -0.19 -11.67
N ASN A 133 1.98 -0.55 -10.60
CA ASN A 133 3.34 -0.12 -10.27
C ASN A 133 3.49 1.40 -10.15
N CYS A 134 2.40 2.07 -9.75
CA CYS A 134 2.31 3.51 -9.57
C CYS A 134 2.84 4.27 -10.77
N GLN A 135 2.71 3.68 -11.97
CA GLN A 135 2.98 4.33 -13.23
C GLN A 135 1.68 4.95 -13.77
N GLY A 136 1.83 5.83 -14.75
CA GLY A 136 0.70 6.53 -15.34
C GLY A 136 0.18 7.67 -14.47
N SER A 137 -1.09 7.99 -14.66
CA SER A 137 -1.68 9.22 -14.16
C SER A 137 -2.18 9.05 -12.73
N LYS A 138 -1.89 10.05 -11.90
CA LYS A 138 -2.52 10.22 -10.58
C LYS A 138 -3.99 10.58 -10.80
N ILE A 139 -4.88 9.70 -10.36
CA ILE A 139 -6.33 9.88 -10.52
C ILE A 139 -7.02 10.33 -9.25
N HIS A 140 -6.35 10.18 -8.10
CA HIS A 140 -6.87 10.66 -6.83
C HIS A 140 -5.73 10.90 -5.85
N HIS A 141 -5.88 11.96 -5.05
CA HIS A 141 -5.00 12.30 -3.96
C HIS A 141 -5.80 12.28 -2.67
N GLN A 142 -5.34 11.50 -1.69
CA GLN A 142 -5.97 11.36 -0.39
C GLN A 142 -5.01 11.79 0.71
N GLY A 143 -5.44 12.77 1.51
CA GLY A 143 -4.79 13.15 2.76
C GLY A 143 -5.75 13.04 3.95
N ILE A 144 -5.32 13.52 5.11
CA ILE A 144 -6.16 13.67 6.30
C ILE A 144 -6.29 15.14 6.65
N SER A 145 -7.53 15.65 6.70
CA SER A 145 -7.82 17.03 7.07
C SER A 145 -7.18 17.43 8.40
N SER A 146 -6.84 18.72 8.54
CA SER A 146 -6.24 19.23 9.78
C SER A 146 -7.10 18.91 11.01
N GLY A 147 -6.45 18.48 12.10
CA GLY A 147 -7.11 18.09 13.35
C GLY A 147 -7.82 16.73 13.34
N GLN A 148 -7.98 16.07 12.19
CA GLN A 148 -8.63 14.74 12.10
C GLN A 148 -7.63 13.60 12.27
N TYR A 149 -8.06 12.41 12.68
CA TYR A 149 -7.17 11.24 12.78
C TYR A 149 -7.26 10.30 11.59
N SER A 150 -8.31 10.41 10.78
CA SER A 150 -8.52 9.54 9.63
C SER A 150 -9.28 10.23 8.51
N SER A 151 -9.21 9.65 7.32
CA SER A 151 -10.07 9.97 6.19
C SER A 151 -10.50 8.69 5.47
N CYS A 152 -11.69 8.71 4.89
CA CYS A 152 -12.14 7.70 3.94
C CYS A 152 -12.54 8.43 2.66
N ASN A 153 -11.95 8.08 1.53
CA ASN A 153 -12.27 8.69 0.24
C ASN A 153 -12.63 7.61 -0.79
N ASN A 154 -13.65 7.90 -1.60
CA ASN A 154 -13.95 7.14 -2.80
C ASN A 154 -13.03 7.61 -3.92
N VAL A 155 -12.47 6.66 -4.66
CA VAL A 155 -11.68 6.94 -5.85
C VAL A 155 -12.66 7.26 -6.99
N PRO A 156 -12.56 8.43 -7.65
CA PRO A 156 -13.48 8.84 -8.72
C PRO A 156 -13.40 7.97 -9.99
N GLY A 157 -12.40 7.10 -10.08
CA GLY A 157 -12.20 6.12 -11.15
C GLY A 157 -11.76 4.77 -10.59
N VAL A 158 -11.15 3.94 -11.45
CA VAL A 158 -10.54 2.67 -11.04
C VAL A 158 -9.05 2.89 -10.84
N ALA A 159 -8.57 2.60 -9.63
CA ALA A 159 -7.13 2.57 -9.34
C ALA A 159 -6.62 1.12 -9.34
N TYR A 160 -5.40 0.92 -9.83
CA TYR A 160 -4.71 -0.38 -9.82
C TYR A 160 -3.46 -0.38 -8.95
N SER A 161 -3.02 0.79 -8.53
CA SER A 161 -1.95 0.92 -7.56
C SER A 161 -2.06 2.19 -6.73
N VAL A 162 -1.34 2.22 -5.63
CA VAL A 162 -1.25 3.37 -4.72
C VAL A 162 0.19 3.63 -4.31
N ALA A 163 0.58 4.90 -4.32
CA ALA A 163 1.81 5.34 -3.67
C ALA A 163 1.45 5.90 -2.29
N VAL A 164 2.00 5.31 -1.24
CA VAL A 164 1.80 5.78 0.14
C VAL A 164 3.06 6.50 0.61
N TYR A 165 2.90 7.63 1.29
CA TYR A 165 4.03 8.39 1.79
C TYR A 165 3.68 9.29 2.97
N GLN A 166 4.71 9.66 3.74
CA GLN A 166 4.64 10.63 4.82
C GLN A 166 6.01 11.26 5.03
N GLY A 167 6.12 12.56 4.72
CA GLY A 167 7.26 13.38 5.15
C GLY A 167 8.61 12.93 4.59
N CYS A 168 8.91 13.39 3.39
CA CYS A 168 10.25 13.39 2.80
C CYS A 168 10.69 14.84 2.60
#